data_AF-A0A2N0QJC8-F1
#
_entry.id   AF-A0A2N0QJC8-F1
#
_cell.length_a   1.000
_cell.length_b   1.000
_cell.length_c   1.000
_cell.angle_alpha   90.00
_cell.angle_beta   90.00
_cell.angle_gamma   90.00
#
_symmetry.space_group_name_H-M   'P 1'
#
loop_
_entity.id
_entity.type
_entity.pdbx_description
1 polymer ?
#
loop_
_entity_poly.entity_id
_entity_poly.type
_entity_poly.pdbx_seq_one_letter_code
_entity_poly.pdbx_strand_id
1 'polypeptide(L)'
;MWEFTSEILPFNDKAHDLQLALSICKGERPEIIENTPQCYVDLMKKCWDEDPLKRPSSKEVLNIINNWISNVSNEEIKDINEELKSNIMEFINAPIEYNNLIVKSHPKACYTSHLLDFTSEELNRILEGLQGFLKLYQSSKNELQNIQMELVNLQQNSTLQNTQITNLQNEKQALDSKLTEQLKQISQLNQEKNNLQDKLKKKILN
;
A
#
# COMPACT_ATOMS: atom_id res chain seq x y z
N MET A 1 30.49 -6.69 10.25
CA MET A 1 29.97 -5.36 10.66
C MET A 1 28.70 -5.52 11.48
N TRP A 2 27.61 -6.08 10.93
CA TRP A 2 26.37 -6.25 11.68
C TRP A 2 26.50 -7.12 12.95
N GLU A 3 27.21 -8.25 12.86
CA GLU A 3 27.51 -9.12 14.01
C GLU A 3 28.23 -8.37 15.16
N PHE A 4 29.05 -7.38 14.83
CA PHE A 4 29.79 -6.59 15.82
C PHE A 4 28.86 -5.71 16.68
N THR A 5 27.81 -5.15 16.08
CA THR A 5 26.88 -4.27 16.79
C THR A 5 25.69 -5.00 17.41
N SER A 6 25.38 -6.19 16.89
CA SER A 6 24.28 -7.03 17.40
C SER A 6 24.70 -8.06 18.42
N GLU A 7 25.99 -8.43 18.43
CA GLU A 7 26.52 -9.57 19.18
C GLU A 7 25.83 -10.90 18.80
N ILE A 8 25.17 -10.92 17.64
CA ILE A 8 24.36 -12.03 17.14
C ILE A 8 24.83 -12.39 15.72
N LEU A 9 24.77 -13.68 15.40
CA LEU A 9 25.03 -14.14 14.05
C LEU A 9 23.86 -13.74 13.11
N PRO A 10 24.13 -13.21 11.91
CA PRO A 10 23.08 -12.75 11.01
C PRO A 10 22.15 -13.90 10.63
N PHE A 11 20.84 -13.62 10.60
CA PHE A 11 19.77 -14.58 10.25
C PHE A 11 19.77 -15.86 11.10
N ASN A 12 20.23 -15.79 12.35
CA ASN A 12 20.34 -16.98 13.21
C ASN A 12 19.03 -17.63 13.58
N ASP A 13 17.91 -16.96 13.39
CA ASP A 13 16.56 -17.45 13.67
C ASP A 13 15.99 -18.29 12.51
N LYS A 14 16.69 -18.37 11.36
CA LYS A 14 16.18 -18.98 10.12
C LYS A 14 17.05 -20.11 9.60
N ALA A 15 16.47 -20.96 8.76
CA ALA A 15 17.22 -21.92 7.97
C ALA A 15 18.04 -21.19 6.90
N HIS A 16 19.29 -21.61 6.68
CA HIS A 16 20.12 -21.09 5.59
C HIS A 16 19.85 -21.91 4.32
N ASP A 17 18.67 -21.74 3.74
CA ASP A 17 18.19 -22.49 2.58
C ASP A 17 17.77 -21.58 1.42
N LEU A 18 17.17 -22.18 0.39
CA LEU A 18 16.69 -21.47 -0.81
C LEU A 18 15.75 -20.32 -0.47
N GLN A 19 14.92 -20.45 0.58
CA GLN A 19 13.96 -19.39 0.93
C GLN A 19 14.69 -18.16 1.46
N LEU A 20 15.67 -18.34 2.35
CA LEU A 20 16.48 -17.22 2.84
C LEU A 20 17.28 -16.58 1.71
N ALA A 21 17.87 -17.38 0.82
CA ALA A 21 18.58 -16.86 -0.36
C ALA A 21 17.68 -16.00 -1.25
N LEU A 22 16.46 -16.47 -1.56
CA LEU A 22 15.48 -15.72 -2.34
C LEU A 22 15.08 -14.41 -1.66
N SER A 23 14.89 -14.41 -0.33
CA SER A 23 14.54 -13.19 0.38
C SER A 23 15.68 -12.17 0.41
N ILE A 24 16.93 -12.61 0.58
CA ILE A 24 18.12 -11.74 0.48
C ILE A 24 18.23 -11.12 -0.92
N CYS A 25 17.99 -11.91 -1.97
CA CYS A 25 17.94 -11.43 -3.36
C CYS A 25 16.81 -10.43 -3.60
N LYS A 26 15.74 -10.44 -2.79
CA LYS A 26 14.64 -9.47 -2.80
C LYS A 26 14.86 -8.26 -1.88
N GLY A 27 16.04 -8.14 -1.30
CA GLY A 27 16.41 -7.00 -0.46
C GLY A 27 16.30 -7.24 1.05
N GLU A 28 16.00 -8.46 1.52
CA GLU A 28 16.05 -8.75 2.97
C GLU A 28 17.47 -8.53 3.50
N ARG A 29 17.59 -7.78 4.60
CA ARG A 29 18.83 -7.51 5.32
C ARG A 29 18.58 -7.69 6.83
N PRO A 30 19.62 -7.97 7.62
CA PRO A 30 19.51 -7.98 9.08
C PRO A 30 18.96 -6.65 9.62
N GLU A 31 18.16 -6.73 10.67
CA GLU A 31 17.57 -5.57 11.34
C GLU A 31 18.65 -4.68 11.96
N ILE A 32 18.54 -3.36 11.79
CA ILE A 32 19.49 -2.44 12.41
C ILE A 32 19.21 -2.38 13.91
N ILE A 33 20.23 -2.71 14.71
CA ILE A 33 20.13 -2.67 16.17
C ILE A 33 19.98 -1.22 16.63
N GLU A 34 19.07 -1.01 17.57
CA GLU A 34 18.89 0.28 18.24
C GLU A 34 20.23 0.78 18.81
N ASN A 35 20.41 2.09 18.88
CA ASN A 35 21.65 2.70 19.38
C ASN A 35 22.93 2.45 18.54
N THR A 36 22.85 1.73 17.41
CA THR A 36 23.97 1.64 16.47
C THR A 36 24.27 3.03 15.89
N PRO A 37 25.53 3.53 15.94
CA PRO A 37 25.92 4.80 15.33
C PRO A 37 25.48 4.92 13.87
N GLN A 38 24.87 6.04 13.50
CA GLN A 38 24.27 6.24 12.17
C GLN A 38 25.30 6.13 11.05
N CYS A 39 26.50 6.68 11.25
CA CYS A 39 27.61 6.55 10.30
C CYS A 39 28.02 5.09 10.05
N TYR A 40 27.90 4.21 11.05
CA TYR A 40 28.14 2.78 10.92
C TYR A 40 26.99 2.09 10.17
N VAL A 41 25.74 2.45 10.48
CA VAL A 41 24.55 1.99 9.74
C VAL A 41 24.66 2.34 8.27
N ASP A 42 25.07 3.56 7.95
CA ASP A 42 25.21 4.03 6.58
C ASP A 42 26.34 3.28 5.84
N LEU A 43 27.47 3.01 6.51
CA LEU A 43 28.53 2.18 5.95
C LEU A 43 28.06 0.74 5.73
N MET A 44 27.36 0.13 6.69
CA MET A 44 26.75 -1.20 6.54
C MET A 44 25.80 -1.23 5.33
N LYS A 45 24.97 -0.20 5.18
CA LYS A 45 24.04 -0.05 4.06
C LYS A 45 24.73 0.02 2.71
N LYS A 46 25.83 0.77 2.61
CA LYS A 46 26.67 0.81 1.40
C LYS A 46 27.30 -0.56 1.11
N CYS A 47 27.77 -1.28 2.12
CA CYS A 47 28.41 -2.59 1.95
C CYS A 47 27.47 -3.67 1.39
N TRP A 48 26.17 -3.59 1.65
CA TRP A 48 25.19 -4.59 1.20
C TRP A 48 24.17 -4.03 0.18
N ASP A 49 24.54 -2.96 -0.53
CA ASP A 49 23.73 -2.35 -1.60
C ASP A 49 23.35 -3.40 -2.65
N GLU A 50 22.14 -3.28 -3.20
CA GLU A 50 21.66 -4.18 -4.25
C GLU A 50 22.51 -4.05 -5.52
N ASP A 51 22.95 -2.84 -5.84
CA ASP A 51 23.87 -2.57 -6.93
C ASP A 51 25.31 -2.83 -6.49
N PRO A 52 25.99 -3.88 -7.02
CA PRO A 52 27.37 -4.18 -6.65
C PRO A 52 28.34 -3.04 -6.94
N LEU A 53 28.04 -2.16 -7.90
CA LEU A 53 28.89 -1.02 -8.26
C LEU A 53 28.83 0.11 -7.23
N LYS A 54 27.80 0.14 -6.37
CA LYS A 54 27.69 1.11 -5.27
C LYS A 54 28.37 0.63 -3.99
N ARG A 55 28.80 -0.64 -3.94
CA ARG A 55 29.48 -1.19 -2.77
C ARG A 55 30.91 -0.67 -2.69
N PRO A 56 31.37 -0.22 -1.50
CA PRO A 56 32.75 0.16 -1.31
C PRO A 56 33.66 -1.07 -1.41
N SER A 57 34.87 -0.88 -1.91
CA SER A 57 35.94 -1.86 -1.81
C SER A 57 36.33 -2.08 -0.34
N SER A 58 36.90 -3.25 -0.05
CA SER A 58 37.43 -3.55 1.29
C SER A 58 38.47 -2.53 1.75
N LYS A 59 39.25 -1.95 0.83
CA LYS A 59 40.23 -0.89 1.11
C LYS A 59 39.54 0.41 1.54
N GLU A 60 38.45 0.80 0.89
CA GLU A 60 37.68 1.98 1.29
C GLU A 60 37.04 1.79 2.67
N VAL A 61 36.44 0.63 2.92
CA VAL A 61 35.88 0.28 4.23
C VAL A 61 36.94 0.36 5.33
N LEU A 62 38.13 -0.23 5.08
CA LEU A 62 39.26 -0.19 6.02
C LEU A 62 39.70 1.25 6.31
N ASN A 63 39.83 2.09 5.27
CA ASN A 63 40.24 3.48 5.43
C ASN A 63 39.22 4.29 6.26
N ILE A 64 37.92 4.09 6.01
CA ILE A 64 36.85 4.76 6.77
C ILE A 64 36.93 4.39 8.25
N ILE A 65 37.02 3.09 8.55
CA ILE A 65 37.10 2.60 9.95
C ILE A 65 38.38 3.08 10.63
N ASN A 66 39.53 3.03 9.94
CA ASN A 66 40.80 3.52 10.48
C ASN A 66 40.77 5.01 10.80
N ASN A 67 40.08 5.82 9.98
CA ASN A 67 39.91 7.25 10.24
C ASN A 67 39.07 7.50 11.50
N TRP A 68 38.04 6.68 11.76
CA TRP A 68 37.29 6.77 13.01
C TRP A 68 38.15 6.43 14.23
N ILE A 69 38.98 5.38 14.16
CA ILE A 69 39.78 4.91 15.29
C ILE A 69 40.99 5.81 15.58
N SER A 70 41.77 6.15 14.54
CA SER A 70 43.07 6.82 14.69
C SER A 70 42.95 8.25 15.24
N ASN A 71 41.82 8.91 15.01
CA ASN A 71 41.54 10.26 15.48
C ASN A 71 40.92 10.30 16.89
N VAL A 72 40.54 9.14 17.46
CA VAL A 72 40.14 9.02 18.87
C VAL A 72 41.37 8.84 19.76
N SER A 73 42.42 8.17 19.25
CA SER A 73 43.63 7.85 20.02
C SER A 73 44.66 8.98 20.14
N ASN A 74 44.59 9.99 19.28
CA ASN A 74 45.47 11.15 19.33
C ASN A 74 44.71 12.30 20.01
N GLU A 75 45.17 12.77 21.16
CA GLU A 75 44.52 13.80 22.01
C GLU A 75 44.27 15.16 21.32
N GLU A 76 44.63 15.32 20.05
CA GLU A 76 44.40 16.52 19.26
C GLU A 76 43.47 16.25 18.07
N ILE A 77 42.16 16.30 18.32
CA ILE A 77 41.11 16.47 17.31
C ILE A 77 41.17 17.91 16.76
N LYS A 78 42.32 18.35 16.22
CA LYS A 78 42.51 19.75 15.79
C LYS A 78 42.42 19.96 14.28
N ASP A 79 42.51 18.90 13.47
CA ASP A 79 42.54 19.02 11.99
C ASP A 79 41.61 18.03 11.24
N ILE A 80 40.55 17.52 11.87
CA ILE A 80 39.54 16.70 11.18
C ILE A 80 38.37 17.54 10.67
N ASN A 81 37.78 17.13 9.55
CA ASN A 81 36.56 17.76 9.05
C ASN A 81 35.36 17.50 9.99
N GLU A 82 34.35 18.36 9.93
CA GLU A 82 33.18 18.28 10.83
C GLU A 82 32.38 16.98 10.67
N GLU A 83 32.36 16.40 9.46
CA GLU A 83 31.69 15.11 9.22
C GLU A 83 32.37 13.98 10.00
N LEU A 84 33.70 13.87 9.91
CA LEU A 84 34.48 12.87 10.62
C LEU A 84 34.35 13.05 12.13
N LYS A 85 34.33 14.30 12.61
CA LYS A 85 34.11 14.62 14.02
C LYS A 85 32.72 14.18 14.48
N SER A 86 31.68 14.46 13.69
CA SER A 86 30.31 14.00 13.97
C SER A 86 30.25 12.48 14.06
N ASN A 87 30.80 11.78 13.07
CA ASN A 87 30.83 10.32 13.04
C ASN A 87 31.50 9.73 14.30
N ILE A 88 32.65 10.28 14.71
CA ILE A 88 33.35 9.85 15.93
C ILE A 88 32.50 10.10 17.17
N MET A 89 31.85 11.26 17.26
CA MET A 89 30.97 11.59 18.40
C MET A 89 29.75 10.68 18.49
N GLU A 90 29.23 10.16 17.38
CA GLU A 90 28.16 9.16 17.42
C GLU A 90 28.60 7.89 18.16
N PHE A 91 29.84 7.41 17.93
CA PHE A 91 30.37 6.26 18.66
C PHE A 91 30.63 6.57 20.14
N ILE A 92 31.18 7.74 20.46
CA ILE A 92 31.48 8.13 21.85
C ILE A 92 30.19 8.27 22.68
N ASN A 93 29.14 8.81 22.07
CA ASN A 93 27.86 9.05 22.73
C ASN A 93 26.89 7.87 22.66
N ALA A 94 27.22 6.82 21.90
CA ALA A 94 26.38 5.63 21.81
C ALA A 94 26.31 4.93 23.17
N PRO A 95 25.10 4.61 23.67
CA PRO A 95 24.96 3.88 24.92
C PRO A 95 25.55 2.47 24.76
N ILE A 96 26.29 2.02 25.77
CA ILE A 96 26.78 0.65 25.83
C ILE A 96 25.63 -0.23 26.31
N GLU A 97 25.04 -0.98 25.40
CA GLU A 97 23.98 -1.93 25.70
C GLU A 97 24.51 -3.35 25.51
N TYR A 98 24.53 -4.14 26.58
CA TYR A 98 24.97 -5.54 26.52
C TYR A 98 23.75 -6.41 26.22
N ASN A 99 23.72 -7.00 25.02
CA ASN A 99 22.68 -7.93 24.66
C ASN A 99 22.96 -9.30 25.30
N ASN A 100 22.52 -9.49 26.55
CA ASN A 100 22.55 -10.79 27.24
C ASN A 100 21.54 -11.81 26.67
N LEU A 101 21.17 -11.69 25.40
CA LEU A 101 20.21 -12.56 24.75
C LEU A 101 20.88 -13.91 24.49
N ILE A 102 20.45 -14.94 25.21
CA ILE A 102 20.75 -16.33 24.84
C ILE A 102 19.93 -16.63 23.58
N VAL A 103 20.45 -16.26 22.42
CA VAL A 103 19.79 -16.54 21.14
C VAL A 103 20.21 -17.92 20.66
N LYS A 104 19.27 -18.87 20.70
CA LYS A 104 19.49 -20.18 20.10
C LYS A 104 19.39 -20.06 18.58
N SER A 105 20.47 -20.40 17.89
CA SER A 105 20.47 -20.51 16.44
C SER A 105 19.49 -21.61 15.99
N HIS A 106 18.86 -21.35 14.86
CA HIS A 106 18.03 -22.31 14.15
C HIS A 106 18.87 -23.54 13.77
N PRO A 107 18.36 -24.77 13.90
CA PRO A 107 19.14 -25.99 13.65
C PRO A 107 19.70 -26.13 12.23
N LYS A 108 19.12 -25.40 11.28
CA LYS A 108 19.57 -25.35 9.87
C LYS A 108 20.32 -24.05 9.51
N ALA A 109 20.68 -23.23 10.49
CA ALA A 109 21.59 -22.12 10.26
C ALA A 109 23.02 -22.68 10.10
N CYS A 110 23.75 -22.20 9.10
CA CYS A 110 25.11 -22.65 8.81
C CYS A 110 26.04 -21.45 8.61
N TYR A 111 27.04 -21.31 9.48
CA TYR A 111 28.03 -20.23 9.49
C TYR A 111 29.42 -20.67 9.03
N THR A 112 29.51 -21.94 8.62
CA THR A 112 30.70 -22.52 8.01
C THR A 112 30.46 -22.76 6.53
N SER A 113 31.52 -23.02 5.77
CA SER A 113 31.38 -23.37 4.36
C SER A 113 30.45 -24.56 4.17
N HIS A 114 29.45 -24.43 3.30
CA HIS A 114 28.50 -25.45 2.95
C HIS A 114 28.09 -25.31 1.48
N LEU A 115 27.83 -26.44 0.82
CA LEU A 115 27.38 -26.48 -0.57
C LEU A 115 25.86 -26.25 -0.60
N LEU A 116 25.41 -25.22 -1.31
CA LEU A 116 23.99 -24.99 -1.55
C LEU A 116 23.44 -26.05 -2.52
N ASP A 117 22.21 -26.48 -2.29
CA ASP A 117 21.48 -27.43 -3.13
C ASP A 117 20.81 -26.78 -4.35
N PHE A 118 21.07 -25.49 -4.59
CA PHE A 118 20.57 -24.71 -5.71
C PHE A 118 21.66 -23.85 -6.36
N THR A 119 21.43 -23.51 -7.63
CA THR A 119 22.31 -22.62 -8.41
C THR A 119 21.78 -21.18 -8.48
N SER A 120 22.64 -20.25 -8.90
CA SER A 120 22.22 -18.88 -9.21
C SER A 120 21.22 -18.81 -10.38
N GLU A 121 21.32 -19.72 -11.35
CA GLU A 121 20.38 -19.81 -12.47
C GLU A 121 18.97 -20.22 -11.99
N GLU A 122 18.90 -21.16 -11.05
CA GLU A 122 17.63 -21.58 -10.45
C GLU A 122 16.99 -20.46 -9.64
N LEU A 123 17.78 -19.75 -8.84
CA LEU A 123 17.33 -18.55 -8.12
C LEU A 123 16.76 -17.50 -9.09
N ASN A 124 17.52 -17.15 -10.13
CA ASN A 124 17.11 -16.14 -11.11
C ASN A 124 15.82 -16.54 -11.83
N ARG A 125 15.69 -17.81 -12.25
CA ARG A 125 14.48 -18.33 -12.87
C ARG A 125 13.26 -18.20 -11.96
N ILE A 126 13.42 -18.49 -10.65
CA ILE A 126 12.33 -18.33 -9.67
C ILE A 126 11.97 -16.85 -9.52
N LEU A 127 12.97 -15.96 -9.40
CA LEU A 127 12.75 -14.52 -9.25
C LEU A 127 12.02 -13.91 -10.45
N GLU A 128 12.45 -14.25 -11.67
CA GLU A 128 11.81 -13.83 -12.92
C GLU A 128 10.35 -14.32 -13.00
N GLY A 129 10.12 -15.59 -12.66
CA GLY A 129 8.79 -16.18 -12.60
C GLY A 129 7.87 -15.42 -11.64
N LEU A 130 8.34 -15.15 -10.41
CA LEU A 130 7.59 -14.39 -9.41
C LEU A 130 7.28 -12.96 -9.86
N GLN A 131 8.23 -12.30 -10.53
CA GLN A 131 7.99 -10.97 -11.12
C GLN A 131 6.92 -11.00 -12.21
N GLY A 132 6.93 -12.04 -13.05
CA GLY A 132 5.89 -12.28 -14.07
C GLY A 132 4.51 -12.42 -13.44
N PHE A 133 4.37 -13.26 -12.41
CA PHE A 133 3.12 -13.43 -11.68
C PHE A 133 2.63 -12.13 -11.02
N LEU A 134 3.54 -11.36 -10.41
CA LEU A 134 3.19 -10.09 -9.78
C LEU A 134 2.61 -9.09 -10.80
N LYS A 135 3.23 -8.99 -11.99
CA LYS A 135 2.73 -8.13 -13.07
C LYS A 135 1.35 -8.56 -13.54
N LEU A 136 1.13 -9.86 -13.74
CA LEU A 136 -0.19 -10.39 -14.12
C LEU A 136 -1.25 -10.06 -13.06
N TYR A 137 -0.94 -10.30 -11.78
CA TYR A 137 -1.83 -9.98 -10.67
C TYR A 137 -2.19 -8.48 -10.62
N GLN A 138 -1.19 -7.60 -10.79
CA GLN A 138 -1.41 -6.15 -10.82
C GLN A 138 -2.30 -5.74 -12.01
N SER A 139 -2.07 -6.30 -13.20
CA SER A 139 -2.91 -6.06 -14.37
C SER A 139 -4.36 -6.48 -14.13
N SER A 140 -4.59 -7.70 -13.63
CA SER A 140 -5.93 -8.19 -13.31
C SER A 140 -6.62 -7.33 -12.24
N LYS A 141 -5.87 -6.86 -11.24
CA LYS A 141 -6.40 -5.94 -10.21
C LYS A 141 -6.87 -4.62 -10.81
N ASN A 142 -6.11 -4.06 -11.75
CA ASN A 142 -6.48 -2.81 -12.43
C ASN A 142 -7.72 -3.00 -13.31
N GLU A 143 -7.83 -4.12 -14.03
CA GLU A 143 -9.03 -4.45 -14.82
C GLU A 143 -10.27 -4.55 -13.92
N LEU A 144 -10.17 -5.23 -12.78
CA LEU A 144 -11.26 -5.31 -11.80
C LEU A 144 -11.67 -3.92 -11.30
N GLN A 145 -10.70 -3.03 -11.05
CA GLN A 145 -10.98 -1.65 -10.62
C GLN A 145 -11.74 -0.86 -11.70
N ASN A 146 -11.37 -1.03 -12.97
CA ASN A 146 -12.06 -0.38 -14.09
C ASN A 146 -13.49 -0.89 -14.23
N ILE A 147 -13.69 -2.21 -14.17
CA ILE A 147 -15.01 -2.84 -14.21
C ILE A 147 -15.88 -2.33 -13.04
N GLN A 148 -15.30 -2.19 -11.84
CA GLN A 148 -16.01 -1.62 -10.69
C GLN A 148 -16.45 -0.17 -10.94
N MET A 149 -15.62 0.68 -11.54
CA MET A 149 -16.00 2.05 -11.89
C MET A 149 -17.12 2.08 -12.93
N GLU A 150 -17.05 1.25 -13.98
CA GLU A 150 -18.10 1.15 -14.98
C GLU A 150 -19.44 0.69 -14.38
N LEU A 151 -19.40 -0.31 -13.50
CA LEU A 151 -20.58 -0.78 -12.76
C LEU A 151 -21.22 0.34 -11.94
N VAL A 152 -20.43 1.12 -11.20
CA VAL A 152 -20.93 2.25 -10.41
C VAL A 152 -21.59 3.32 -11.31
N ASN A 153 -20.97 3.65 -12.44
CA ASN A 153 -21.52 4.62 -13.39
C ASN A 153 -22.85 4.14 -13.99
N LEU A 154 -22.94 2.86 -14.36
CA LEU A 154 -24.18 2.26 -14.86
C LEU A 154 -25.31 2.29 -13.80
N GLN A 155 -24.97 1.98 -12.55
CA GLN A 155 -25.93 2.05 -11.43
C GLN A 155 -26.45 3.47 -11.21
N GLN A 156 -25.57 4.47 -11.23
CA GLN A 156 -25.96 5.89 -11.09
C GLN A 156 -26.90 6.32 -12.21
N ASN A 157 -26.57 5.99 -13.47
CA ASN A 157 -27.41 6.31 -14.62
C ASN A 157 -28.79 5.66 -14.52
N SER A 158 -28.86 4.39 -14.11
CA SER A 158 -30.14 3.70 -13.91
C SER A 158 -30.99 4.35 -12.81
N THR A 159 -30.36 4.82 -11.73
CA THR A 159 -31.05 5.49 -10.61
C THR A 159 -31.65 6.82 -11.06
N LEU A 160 -30.89 7.60 -11.86
CA LEU A 160 -31.36 8.86 -12.42
C LEU A 160 -32.57 8.64 -13.35
N GLN A 161 -32.49 7.65 -14.23
CA GLN A 161 -33.59 7.30 -15.15
C GLN A 161 -34.84 6.88 -14.38
N ASN A 162 -34.70 6.00 -13.38
CA ASN A 162 -35.82 5.56 -12.54
C ASN A 162 -36.47 6.73 -11.79
N THR A 163 -35.69 7.70 -11.33
CA THR A 163 -36.19 8.92 -10.67
C THR A 163 -37.03 9.77 -11.64
N GLN A 164 -36.53 9.96 -12.87
CA GLN A 164 -37.27 10.70 -13.91
C GLN A 164 -38.59 10.02 -14.27
N ILE A 165 -38.59 8.69 -14.43
CA ILE A 165 -39.80 7.90 -14.70
C ILE A 165 -40.83 8.08 -13.59
N THR A 166 -40.40 7.98 -12.33
CA THR A 166 -41.27 8.12 -11.16
C THR A 166 -41.92 9.51 -11.12
N ASN A 167 -41.16 10.57 -11.42
CA ASN A 167 -41.69 11.93 -11.48
C ASN A 167 -42.76 12.09 -12.58
N LEU A 168 -42.50 11.59 -13.79
CA LEU A 168 -43.47 11.63 -14.89
C LEU A 168 -44.74 10.82 -14.58
N GLN A 169 -44.62 9.71 -13.87
CA GLN A 169 -45.76 8.92 -13.41
C GLN A 169 -46.63 9.69 -12.41
N ASN A 170 -46.00 10.41 -11.48
CA ASN A 170 -46.71 11.25 -10.51
C ASN A 170 -47.44 12.42 -11.19
N GLU A 171 -46.79 13.09 -12.14
CA GLU A 171 -47.43 14.17 -12.93
C GLU A 171 -48.63 13.66 -13.73
N LYS A 172 -48.49 12.50 -14.38
CA LYS A 172 -49.60 11.84 -15.08
C LYS A 172 -50.76 11.57 -14.13
N GLN A 173 -50.50 11.00 -12.94
CA GLN A 173 -51.54 10.68 -11.97
C GLN A 173 -52.26 11.93 -11.45
N ALA A 174 -51.54 13.03 -11.25
CA ALA A 174 -52.13 14.32 -10.90
C ALA A 174 -53.02 14.87 -12.02
N LEU A 175 -52.61 14.70 -13.28
CA LEU A 175 -53.40 15.12 -14.43
C LEU A 175 -54.66 14.25 -14.62
N ASP A 176 -54.55 12.93 -14.48
CA ASP A 176 -55.68 12.00 -14.51
C ASP A 176 -56.70 12.32 -13.40
N SER A 177 -56.22 12.68 -12.21
CA SER A 177 -57.07 13.10 -11.09
C SER A 177 -57.81 14.42 -11.41
N LYS A 178 -57.11 15.41 -11.97
CA LYS A 178 -57.73 16.68 -12.42
C LYS A 178 -58.77 16.45 -13.52
N LEU A 179 -58.44 15.61 -14.50
CA LEU A 179 -59.35 15.28 -15.59
C LEU A 179 -60.61 14.58 -15.07
N THR A 180 -60.46 13.66 -14.12
CA THR A 180 -61.57 12.97 -13.46
C THR A 180 -62.49 13.96 -12.74
N GLU A 181 -61.92 14.92 -12.01
CA GLU A 181 -62.70 15.96 -11.32
C GLU A 181 -63.46 16.85 -12.31
N GLN A 182 -62.83 17.24 -13.42
CA GLN A 182 -63.47 18.02 -14.49
C GLN A 182 -64.63 17.24 -15.14
N LEU A 183 -64.45 15.95 -15.44
CA LEU A 183 -65.50 15.10 -15.98
C LEU A 183 -66.69 15.00 -15.02
N LYS A 184 -66.42 14.93 -13.72
CA LYS A 184 -67.45 14.92 -12.67
C LYS A 184 -68.25 16.22 -12.64
N GLN A 185 -67.57 17.38 -12.71
CA GLN A 185 -68.23 18.69 -12.80
C GLN A 185 -69.09 18.82 -14.07
N ILE A 186 -68.58 18.39 -15.23
CA ILE A 186 -69.33 18.39 -16.50
C ILE A 186 -70.60 17.54 -16.39
N SER A 187 -70.50 16.35 -15.81
CA SER A 187 -71.66 15.47 -15.58
C SER A 187 -72.72 16.15 -14.72
N GLN A 188 -72.30 16.83 -13.65
CA GLN A 188 -73.19 17.53 -12.73
C GLN A 188 -73.90 18.71 -13.41
N LEU A 189 -73.17 19.54 -14.16
CA LEU A 189 -73.73 20.63 -14.96
C LEU A 189 -74.75 20.13 -16.01
N ASN A 190 -74.47 19.00 -16.65
CA ASN A 190 -75.40 18.39 -17.60
C ASN A 190 -76.70 17.93 -16.91
N GLN A 191 -76.60 17.37 -15.70
CA GLN A 191 -77.77 16.99 -14.92
C GLN A 191 -78.62 18.20 -14.51
N GLU A 192 -77.98 19.28 -14.06
CA GLU A 192 -78.66 20.56 -13.74
C GLU A 192 -79.34 21.18 -14.96
N LYS A 193 -78.66 21.19 -16.11
CA LYS A 193 -79.23 21.65 -17.38
C LYS A 193 -80.50 20.89 -17.74
N ASN A 194 -80.48 19.56 -17.64
CA ASN A 194 -81.65 18.72 -17.94
C ASN A 194 -82.82 19.04 -16.99
N ASN A 195 -82.54 19.15 -15.68
CA ASN A 195 -83.55 19.51 -14.69
C ASN A 195 -84.20 20.89 -14.98
N LEU A 196 -83.40 21.88 -15.43
CA LEU A 196 -83.91 23.21 -15.81
C LEU A 196 -84.77 23.15 -17.08
N GLN A 197 -84.37 22.38 -18.09
CA GLN A 197 -85.16 22.18 -19.30
C GLN A 197 -86.53 21.56 -18.99
N ASP A 198 -86.57 20.57 -18.10
CA ASP A 198 -87.84 19.95 -17.67
C ASP A 198 -88.74 20.92 -16.90
N LYS A 199 -88.17 21.75 -16.02
CA LYS A 199 -88.91 22.84 -15.34
C LYS A 199 -89.49 23.85 -16.33
N LEU A 200 -88.72 24.24 -17.35
CA LEU A 200 -89.17 25.19 -18.37
C LEU A 200 -90.33 24.62 -19.20
N LYS A 201 -90.23 23.36 -19.65
CA LYS A 201 -91.30 22.66 -20.38
C LYS A 201 -92.61 22.64 -19.58
N LYS A 202 -92.55 22.37 -18.27
CA LYS A 202 -93.74 22.38 -17.39
C LYS A 202 -94.37 23.77 -17.24
N LYS A 203 -93.58 24.84 -17.34
CA LYS A 203 -94.06 26.23 -17.22
C LYS A 203 -94.75 26.78 -18.47
N ILE A 204 -94.45 26.22 -19.64
CA ILE A 204 -95.04 26.63 -20.93
C ILE A 204 -96.39 25.91 -21.17
N LEU A 205 -96.68 24.84 -20.43
CA LEU A 205 -97.86 23.98 -20.62
C LEU A 205 -99.02 24.27 -19.64
N ASN A 206 -98.85 25.23 -18.72
CA ASN A 206 -99.87 25.75 -17.79
C ASN A 206 -100.12 27.23 -18.09
#